data_AF-A0A966UWK1-F1
#
_entry.id   AF-A0A966UWK1-F1
#
_cell.length_a   1.000
_cell.length_b   1.000
_cell.length_c   1.000
_cell.angle_alpha   90.00
_cell.angle_beta   90.00
_cell.angle_gamma   90.00
#
_symmetry.space_group_name_H-M   'P 1'
#
loop_
_entity.id
_entity.type
_entity.pdbx_description
1 polymer ?
#
loop_
_entity_poly.entity_id
_entity_poly.type
_entity_poly.pdbx_seq_one_letter_code
_entity_poly.pdbx_strand_id
1 'polypeptide(L)' 'MAATVEIYTWRACPFCIRAKALLDRKGVAYTEFAIDG' A
#
# COMPACT_ATOMS: atom_id res chain seq x y z
N MET A 1 11.05 -17.39 4.46
CA MET A 1 11.15 -16.35 3.41
C MET A 1 9.96 -15.42 3.58
N ALA A 2 10.18 -14.13 3.83
CA ALA A 2 9.07 -13.17 3.87
C ALA A 2 8.65 -12.83 2.43
N ALA A 3 7.36 -12.70 2.18
CA ALA A 3 6.87 -12.27 0.87
C ALA A 3 7.12 -10.76 0.71
N THR A 4 7.64 -10.36 -0.45
CA THR A 4 7.71 -8.95 -0.83
C THR A 4 6.30 -8.43 -1.11
N VAL A 5 5.92 -7.31 -0.49
CA VAL A 5 4.62 -6.66 -0.70
C VAL A 5 4.85 -5.29 -1.31
N GLU A 6 4.30 -5.08 -2.49
CA GLU A 6 4.37 -3.83 -3.25
C GLU A 6 2.96 -3.29 -3.45
N ILE A 7 2.76 -1.99 -3.26
CA ILE A 7 1.46 -1.32 -3.45
C ILE A 7 1.61 -0.12 -4.38
N TYR A 8 0.83 -0.12 -5.46
CA TYR A 8 0.75 0.97 -6.42
C TYR A 8 -0.50 1.78 -6.13
N THR A 9 -0.32 3.08 -5.91
CA THR A 9 -1.37 3.95 -5.37
C THR A 9 -1.53 5.23 -6.17
N TRP A 10 -2.73 5.79 -6.09
CA TRP A 10 -2.99 7.18 -6.42
C TRP A 10 -3.23 7.93 -5.11
N ARG A 11 -2.66 9.13 -4.95
CA ARG A 11 -2.77 9.93 -3.71
C ARG A 11 -4.23 10.18 -3.28
N ALA A 12 -5.12 10.36 -4.25
CA ALA A 12 -6.54 10.65 -4.02
C ALA A 12 -7.45 9.41 -4.15
N CYS A 13 -6.90 8.19 -4.13
CA CYS A 13 -7.70 6.98 -4.24
C CYS A 13 -8.17 6.50 -2.85
N PRO A 14 -9.48 6.49 -2.56
CA PRO A 14 -10.00 6.04 -1.26
C PRO A 14 -9.73 4.55 -1.00
N PHE A 15 -9.57 3.74 -2.05
CA PHE A 15 -9.23 2.32 -1.92
C PHE A 15 -7.77 2.10 -1.53
N CYS A 16 -6.85 2.90 -2.09
CA CYS A 16 -5.43 2.86 -1.73
C CYS A 16 -5.23 3.18 -0.25
N ILE A 17 -5.92 4.21 0.26
CA ILE A 17 -5.90 4.59 1.68
C ILE A 17 -6.33 3.41 2.57
N ARG A 18 -7.44 2.74 2.21
CA ARG A 18 -7.95 1.59 2.97
C ARG A 18 -7.01 0.38 2.90
N ALA A 19 -6.39 0.14 1.75
CA ALA A 19 -5.42 -0.94 1.58
C ALA A 19 -4.16 -0.73 2.44
N LYS A 20 -3.60 0.48 2.44
CA LYS A 20 -2.49 0.86 3.34
C LYS A 20 -2.85 0.64 4.79
N ALA A 21 -4.00 1.15 5.23
CA ALA A 21 -4.46 0.96 6.61
C ALA A 21 -4.61 -0.51 7.00
N LEU A 22 -4.98 -1.40 6.08
CA LEU A 22 -5.03 -2.84 6.33
C LEU A 22 -3.62 -3.43 6.49
N LEU A 23 -2.66 -3.04 5.65
CA LEU A 23 -1.27 -3.48 5.73
C LEU A 23 -0.61 -2.99 7.04
N ASP A 24 -0.85 -1.72 7.40
CA ASP A 24 -0.39 -1.12 8.65
C ASP A 24 -0.94 -1.89 9.87
N ARG A 25 -2.24 -2.20 9.88
CA ARG A 25 -2.88 -3.02 10.94
C ARG A 25 -2.31 -4.43 11.03
N LYS A 26 -1.83 -4.99 9.92
CA LYS A 26 -1.19 -6.31 9.90
C LYS A 26 0.29 -6.27 10.28
N GLY A 27 0.89 -5.09 10.43
CA GLY A 27 2.33 -4.93 10.68
C GLY A 27 3.19 -5.46 9.52
N VAL A 28 2.65 -5.46 8.31
CA VAL A 28 3.35 -5.95 7.12
C VAL A 28 4.12 -4.79 6.51
N ALA A 29 5.44 -4.96 6.32
CA ALA A 29 6.23 -4.01 5.55
C ALA A 29 5.83 -4.06 4.08
N TYR A 30 5.63 -2.90 3.47
CA TYR A 30 5.33 -2.77 2.04
C TYR A 30 6.05 -1.58 1.44
N THR A 31 6.32 -1.67 0.13
CA THR A 31 6.84 -0.55 -0.67
C THR A 31 5.69 0.12 -1.40
N GLU A 32 5.53 1.43 -1.21
CA GLU A 32 4.52 2.23 -1.90
C GLU A 32 5.10 2.94 -3.13
N PHE A 33 4.38 2.84 -4.25
CA PHE A 33 4.65 3.57 -5.48
C PHE A 33 3.45 4.45 -5.83
N ALA A 34 3.65 5.77 -5.84
CA ALA A 34 2.62 6.71 -6.29
C ALA A 34 2.64 6.82 -7.82
N ILE A 35 1.51 6.53 -8.47
CA ILE A 35 1.31 6.55 -9.92
C ILE A 35 0.32 7.64 -10.32
N ASP A 36 0.55 8.87 -9.83
CA ASP A 36 -0.39 9.99 -9.95
C ASP A 36 -0.54 10.57 -11.37
N GLY A 37 0.17 10.04 -12.37
CA GLY A 37 0.22 10.56 -13.74
C GLY A 37 1.24 11.67 -13.93
#